data_AF-A0A957S731-F1
#
_entry.id   AF-A0A957S731-F1
#
_cell.length_a   1.000
_cell.length_b   1.000
_cell.length_c   1.000
_cell.angle_alpha   90.00
_cell.angle_beta   90.00
_cell.angle_gamma   90.00
#
_symmetry.space_group_name_H-M   'P 1'
#
loop_
_entity.id
_entity.type
_entity.pdbx_description
1 polymer ?
#
loop_
_entity_poly.entity_id
_entity_poly.type
_entity_poly.pdbx_seq_one_letter_code
_entity_poly.pdbx_strand_id
1 'polypeptide(L)'
;RDYLYIPLGGNRVPQWRWYSNLFIVFLVSGLWHGAAWHFVIWGALHGILVVLEAALSNRALWGARWLRRDEPLRLPAIVNIFATFHVVLLTWIFFRANSLPDALLILGRLFTFAGTNTWDAINAPWTAVGVDPVWEMSLAVGLIILLEAIQWLERWGQNMERTFVTYSRTVRWAAYLFLAIATMNLGTSMDTPFIYFQF
;
A
#
# COMPACT_ATOMS: atom_id res chain seq x y z
N ARG A 1 5.14 11.22 -9.91
CA ARG A 1 6.57 11.58 -10.01
C ARG A 1 6.82 12.51 -11.20
N ASP A 2 6.53 12.08 -12.43
CA ASP A 2 6.93 12.83 -13.62
C ASP A 2 6.17 14.15 -13.82
N TYR A 3 4.94 14.24 -13.29
CA TYR A 3 4.06 15.41 -13.47
C TYR A 3 4.08 16.44 -12.34
N LEU A 4 4.66 16.10 -11.17
CA LEU A 4 4.71 17.01 -10.02
C LEU A 4 6.14 17.17 -9.52
N TYR A 5 6.78 16.06 -9.18
CA TYR A 5 8.09 16.06 -8.57
C TYR A 5 9.20 16.60 -9.49
N ILE A 6 9.22 16.18 -10.77
CA ILE A 6 10.22 16.64 -11.74
C ILE A 6 10.05 18.13 -12.06
N PRO A 7 8.84 18.65 -12.36
CA PRO A 7 8.60 20.09 -12.56
C PRO A 7 9.03 20.98 -11.38
N LEU A 8 8.93 20.48 -10.14
CA LEU A 8 9.40 21.21 -8.95
C LEU A 8 10.94 21.26 -8.80
N GLY A 9 11.68 20.73 -9.77
CA GLY A 9 13.16 20.70 -9.80
C GLY A 9 13.78 19.36 -9.39
N GLY A 10 12.95 18.37 -9.04
CA GLY A 10 13.37 17.00 -8.73
C GLY A 10 14.54 16.93 -7.74
N ASN A 11 15.56 16.13 -8.09
CA ASN A 11 16.77 15.95 -7.26
C ASN A 11 17.81 17.07 -7.44
N ARG A 12 17.58 18.07 -8.30
CA ARG A 12 18.58 19.08 -8.71
C ARG A 12 18.55 20.36 -7.86
N VAL A 13 17.72 20.40 -6.83
CA VAL A 13 17.54 21.56 -5.93
C VAL A 13 18.34 21.40 -4.63
N PRO A 14 18.60 22.48 -3.86
CA PRO A 14 19.21 22.37 -2.53
C PRO A 14 18.38 21.47 -1.60
N GLN A 15 19.03 20.89 -0.59
CA GLN A 15 18.45 19.84 0.27
C GLN A 15 17.13 20.25 0.93
N TRP A 16 17.00 21.49 1.42
CA TRP A 16 15.75 21.95 2.02
C TRP A 16 14.59 21.99 1.01
N ARG A 17 14.84 22.48 -0.22
CA ARG A 17 13.83 22.49 -1.30
C ARG A 17 13.44 21.09 -1.72
N TRP A 18 14.41 20.18 -1.71
CA TRP A 18 14.16 18.79 -2.02
C TRP A 18 13.19 18.14 -1.03
N TYR A 19 13.39 18.38 0.28
CA TYR A 19 12.45 17.93 1.31
C TYR A 19 11.07 18.57 1.15
N SER A 20 11.00 19.88 0.89
CA SER A 20 9.73 20.56 0.61
C SER A 20 9.01 19.96 -0.60
N ASN A 21 9.73 19.68 -1.69
CA ASN A 21 9.15 19.08 -2.89
C ASN A 21 8.57 17.70 -2.63
N LEU A 22 9.29 16.85 -1.88
CA LEU A 22 8.79 15.53 -1.48
C LEU A 22 7.52 15.67 -0.66
N PHE A 23 7.53 16.52 0.36
CA PHE A 23 6.38 16.76 1.22
C PHE A 23 5.16 17.27 0.42
N ILE A 24 5.36 18.27 -0.45
CA ILE A 24 4.29 18.84 -1.29
C ILE A 24 3.69 17.79 -2.20
N VAL A 25 4.50 16.94 -2.84
CA VAL A 25 3.99 15.88 -3.73
C VAL A 25 3.05 14.94 -2.99
N PHE A 26 3.38 14.54 -1.76
CA PHE A 26 2.52 13.68 -0.96
C PHE A 26 1.28 14.40 -0.43
N LEU A 27 1.38 15.68 -0.10
CA LEU A 27 0.25 16.49 0.34
C LEU A 27 -0.77 16.69 -0.81
N VAL A 28 -0.27 16.97 -2.02
CA VAL A 28 -1.07 17.04 -3.24
C VAL A 28 -1.66 15.66 -3.58
N SER A 29 -0.92 14.58 -3.36
CA SER A 29 -1.45 13.22 -3.53
C SER A 29 -2.62 12.94 -2.57
N GLY A 30 -2.53 13.38 -1.31
CA GLY A 30 -3.63 13.27 -0.36
C GLY A 30 -4.86 14.06 -0.81
N LEU A 31 -4.66 15.33 -1.18
CA LEU A 31 -5.73 16.18 -1.70
C LEU A 31 -6.39 15.63 -2.97
N TRP A 32 -5.63 14.92 -3.82
CA TRP A 32 -6.17 14.27 -5.01
C TRP A 32 -7.16 13.14 -4.68
N HIS A 33 -6.99 12.47 -3.53
CA HIS A 33 -7.90 11.41 -3.10
C HIS A 33 -9.18 11.94 -2.42
N GLY A 34 -9.16 13.15 -1.87
CA GLY A 34 -10.35 13.82 -1.37
C GLY A 34 -10.05 15.10 -0.60
N ALA A 35 -11.06 15.96 -0.48
CA ALA A 35 -10.94 17.27 0.19
C ALA A 35 -11.06 17.19 1.73
N ALA A 36 -11.35 16.02 2.28
CA ALA A 36 -11.51 15.82 3.72
C ALA A 36 -10.15 15.79 4.45
N TRP A 37 -10.16 16.23 5.72
CA TRP A 37 -8.94 16.36 6.53
C TRP A 37 -8.16 15.06 6.73
N HIS A 38 -8.84 13.91 6.77
CA HIS A 38 -8.17 12.62 6.95
C HIS A 38 -7.28 12.27 5.74
N PHE A 39 -7.65 12.69 4.52
CA PHE A 39 -6.78 12.54 3.33
C PHE A 39 -5.57 13.49 3.35
N VAL A 40 -5.76 14.72 3.84
CA VAL A 40 -4.66 15.69 4.02
C VAL A 40 -3.65 15.16 5.05
N ILE A 41 -4.15 14.66 6.18
CA ILE A 41 -3.31 14.05 7.23
C ILE A 41 -2.58 12.82 6.68
N TRP A 42 -3.26 11.95 5.94
CA TRP A 42 -2.63 10.80 5.28
C TRP A 42 -1.48 11.22 4.36
N GLY A 43 -1.69 12.23 3.52
CA GLY A 43 -0.66 12.77 2.62
C GLY A 43 0.50 13.40 3.40
N ALA A 44 0.20 14.20 4.43
CA ALA A 44 1.22 14.81 5.29
C ALA A 44 2.06 13.76 6.02
N LEU A 45 1.45 12.71 6.57
CA LEU A 45 2.17 11.62 7.24
C LEU A 45 3.13 10.92 6.28
N HIS A 46 2.69 10.56 5.07
CA HIS A 46 3.58 9.98 4.06
C HIS A 46 4.70 10.93 3.64
N GLY A 47 4.38 12.22 3.45
CA GLY A 47 5.37 13.24 3.15
C GLY A 47 6.45 13.34 4.23
N ILE A 48 6.05 13.32 5.52
CA ILE A 48 6.99 13.32 6.65
C ILE A 48 7.84 12.07 6.64
N LEU A 49 7.25 10.88 6.48
CA LEU A 49 7.98 9.62 6.47
C LEU A 49 9.05 9.59 5.37
N VAL A 50 8.70 10.04 4.17
CA VAL A 50 9.63 10.10 3.04
C VAL A 50 10.72 11.15 3.26
N VAL A 51 10.39 12.31 3.84
CA VAL A 51 11.40 13.32 4.20
C VAL A 51 12.35 12.81 5.30
N LEU A 52 11.84 12.10 6.31
CA LEU A 52 12.65 11.47 7.35
C LEU A 52 13.58 10.41 6.74
N GLU A 53 13.07 9.56 5.86
CA GLU A 53 13.87 8.57 5.14
C GLU A 53 14.97 9.24 4.30
N ALA A 54 14.63 10.35 3.63
CA ALA A 54 15.55 11.16 2.84
C ALA A 54 16.61 11.88 3.69
N ALA A 55 16.31 12.19 4.95
CA ALA A 55 17.22 12.83 5.89
C ALA A 55 18.16 11.81 6.56
N LEU A 56 17.65 10.62 6.87
CA LEU A 56 18.41 9.54 7.49
C LEU A 56 19.28 8.78 6.48
N SER A 57 18.92 8.82 5.20
CA SER A 57 19.68 8.17 4.13
C SER A 57 20.68 9.12 3.48
N ASN A 58 21.84 8.60 3.08
CA ASN A 58 22.76 9.36 2.24
C ASN A 58 22.07 9.68 0.89
N ARG A 59 21.99 10.96 0.54
CA ARG A 59 21.37 11.45 -0.71
C ARG A 59 21.91 10.76 -1.96
N ALA A 60 23.18 10.38 -1.98
CA ALA A 60 23.79 9.65 -3.09
C ALA A 60 23.30 8.19 -3.21
N LEU A 61 22.84 7.59 -2.10
CA LEU A 61 22.42 6.19 -2.02
C LEU A 61 20.91 5.99 -2.11
N TRP A 62 20.12 7.07 -2.02
CA TRP A 62 18.66 7.01 -1.95
C TRP A 62 18.01 6.40 -3.21
N GLY A 63 18.66 6.51 -4.37
CA GLY A 63 18.26 5.79 -5.59
C GLY A 63 18.96 4.45 -5.81
N ALA A 64 20.16 4.25 -5.22
CA ALA A 64 20.99 3.06 -5.44
C ALA A 64 20.61 1.87 -4.56
N ARG A 65 19.89 2.10 -3.45
CA ARG A 65 19.45 1.02 -2.54
C ARG A 65 18.48 0.04 -3.19
N TRP A 66 17.61 0.51 -4.08
CA TRP A 66 16.66 -0.32 -4.84
C TRP A 66 17.32 -1.27 -5.84
N LEU A 67 18.58 -1.00 -6.22
CA LEU A 67 19.35 -1.80 -7.17
C LEU A 67 20.16 -2.92 -6.49
N ARG A 68 20.28 -2.94 -5.16
CA ARG A 68 20.97 -4.01 -4.42
C ARG A 68 20.03 -5.18 -4.13
N ARG A 69 19.53 -5.83 -5.19
CA ARG A 69 18.62 -6.98 -5.08
C ARG A 69 19.31 -8.24 -4.54
N ASP A 70 20.64 -8.29 -4.56
CA ASP A 70 21.42 -9.51 -4.31
C ASP A 70 22.03 -9.59 -2.90
N GLU A 71 21.79 -8.59 -2.03
CA GLU A 71 22.29 -8.69 -0.66
C GLU A 71 21.41 -9.61 0.20
N PRO A 72 22.02 -10.52 0.99
CA PRO A 72 21.26 -11.41 1.86
C PRO A 72 20.46 -10.61 2.89
N LEU A 73 19.23 -11.06 3.18
CA LEU A 73 18.38 -10.48 4.20
C LEU A 73 19.06 -10.60 5.57
N ARG A 74 19.61 -9.48 6.06
CA ARG A 74 20.18 -9.35 7.39
C ARG A 74 19.13 -8.87 8.39
N LEU A 75 19.30 -9.20 9.66
CA LEU A 75 18.36 -8.81 10.73
C LEU A 75 17.97 -7.31 10.72
N PRO A 76 18.90 -6.35 10.51
CA PRO A 76 18.52 -4.93 10.41
C PRO A 76 17.57 -4.62 9.23
N ALA A 77 17.71 -5.33 8.11
CA ALA A 77 16.82 -5.16 6.96
C ALA A 77 15.42 -5.69 7.28
N ILE A 78 15.30 -6.83 7.96
CA ILE A 78 14.01 -7.39 8.40
C ILE A 78 13.31 -6.42 9.34
N VAL A 79 14.02 -5.86 10.32
CA VAL A 79 13.47 -4.86 11.25
C VAL A 79 12.99 -3.62 10.50
N ASN A 80 13.75 -3.11 9.54
CA ASN A 80 13.35 -1.94 8.74
C ASN A 80 12.12 -2.22 7.87
N ILE A 81 12.03 -3.40 7.26
CA ILE A 81 10.85 -3.84 6.49
C ILE A 81 9.62 -3.87 7.41
N PHE A 82 9.75 -4.54 8.56
CA PHE A 82 8.68 -4.67 9.53
C PHE A 82 8.20 -3.30 10.04
N ALA A 83 9.15 -2.43 10.42
CA ALA A 83 8.84 -1.08 10.89
C ALA A 83 8.15 -0.25 9.80
N THR A 84 8.69 -0.24 8.58
CA THR A 84 8.10 0.50 7.45
C THR A 84 6.69 0.01 7.16
N PHE A 85 6.49 -1.30 7.11
CA PHE A 85 5.19 -1.91 6.87
C PHE A 85 4.15 -1.46 7.91
N HIS A 86 4.47 -1.56 9.21
CA HIS A 86 3.53 -1.19 10.26
C HIS A 86 3.25 0.31 10.31
N VAL A 87 4.27 1.15 10.12
CA VAL A 87 4.10 2.60 10.07
C VAL A 87 3.20 2.99 8.89
N VAL A 88 3.38 2.38 7.73
CA VAL A 88 2.50 2.60 6.57
C VAL A 88 1.08 2.07 6.84
N LEU A 89 0.90 0.92 7.48
CA LEU A 89 -0.44 0.46 7.86
C LEU A 89 -1.18 1.43 8.79
N LEU A 90 -0.46 2.05 9.73
CA LEU A 90 -1.05 3.06 10.61
C LEU A 90 -1.50 4.30 9.84
N THR A 91 -0.76 4.73 8.82
CA THR A 91 -1.21 5.85 7.98
C THR A 91 -2.44 5.49 7.17
N TRP A 92 -2.57 4.25 6.66
CA TRP A 92 -3.75 3.78 5.92
C TRP A 92 -5.06 3.87 6.70
N ILE A 93 -5.03 3.89 8.04
CA ILE A 93 -6.23 4.13 8.86
C ILE A 93 -6.90 5.47 8.48
N PHE A 94 -6.11 6.54 8.32
CA PHE A 94 -6.64 7.85 7.91
C PHE A 94 -7.17 7.87 6.48
N PHE A 95 -6.62 7.02 5.60
CA PHE A 95 -7.10 6.92 4.23
C PHE A 95 -8.45 6.20 4.14
N ARG A 96 -8.62 5.14 4.92
CA ARG A 96 -9.78 4.25 4.84
C ARG A 96 -10.95 4.70 5.71
N ALA A 97 -10.68 5.40 6.82
CA ALA A 97 -11.73 5.87 7.70
C ALA A 97 -12.69 6.82 6.96
N ASN A 98 -13.98 6.75 7.29
CA ASN A 98 -15.01 7.62 6.71
C ASN A 98 -14.90 9.07 7.19
N SER A 99 -14.21 9.30 8.32
CA SER A 99 -13.99 10.62 8.89
C SER A 99 -12.74 10.65 9.77
N LEU A 100 -12.28 11.87 10.11
CA LEU A 100 -11.17 12.04 11.05
C LEU A 100 -11.50 11.50 12.46
N PRO A 101 -12.69 11.77 13.05
CA PRO A 101 -13.08 11.14 14.31
C PRO A 101 -13.04 9.61 14.27
N ASP A 102 -13.47 8.99 13.17
CA ASP A 102 -13.43 7.52 13.03
C ASP A 102 -11.98 7.00 13.00
N ALA A 103 -11.07 7.68 12.29
CA ALA A 103 -9.66 7.33 12.27
C ALA A 103 -9.05 7.37 13.69
N LEU A 104 -9.35 8.42 14.45
CA LEU A 104 -8.88 8.57 15.83
C LEU A 104 -9.50 7.54 16.77
N LEU A 105 -10.78 7.19 16.57
CA LEU A 105 -11.44 6.13 17.32
C LEU A 105 -10.78 4.77 17.06
N ILE A 106 -10.49 4.45 15.80
CA ILE A 106 -9.79 3.21 15.43
C ILE A 106 -8.41 3.17 16.10
N LEU A 107 -7.63 4.25 15.99
CA LEU A 107 -6.31 4.35 16.64
C LEU A 107 -6.38 4.16 18.15
N GLY A 108 -7.36 4.81 18.81
CA GLY A 108 -7.58 4.69 20.25
C GLY A 108 -7.99 3.27 20.68
N ARG A 109 -8.58 2.49 19.77
CA ARG A 109 -9.01 1.11 20.03
C ARG A 109 -8.00 0.03 19.67
N LEU A 110 -6.90 0.36 18.98
CA LEU A 110 -5.89 -0.61 18.54
C LEU A 110 -5.32 -1.47 19.67
N PHE A 111 -5.26 -0.91 20.89
CA PHE A 111 -4.70 -1.58 22.06
C PHE A 111 -5.73 -1.86 23.16
N THR A 112 -7.00 -1.52 22.94
CA THR A 112 -8.07 -1.81 23.91
C THR A 112 -8.71 -3.16 23.55
N PHE A 113 -8.11 -4.24 24.05
CA PHE A 113 -8.71 -5.58 23.99
C PHE A 113 -9.79 -5.71 25.07
N ALA A 114 -10.90 -4.99 24.93
CA ALA A 114 -11.99 -5.00 25.90
C ALA A 114 -12.89 -6.23 25.69
N GLY A 115 -12.62 -7.32 26.43
CA GLY A 115 -13.57 -8.24 27.09
C GLY A 115 -14.80 -8.85 26.40
N THR A 116 -15.19 -8.45 25.20
CA THR A 116 -16.22 -9.10 24.40
C THR A 116 -15.58 -10.23 23.61
N ASN A 117 -16.24 -11.39 23.50
CA ASN A 117 -15.84 -12.49 22.62
C ASN A 117 -15.31 -11.92 21.30
N THR A 118 -13.98 -11.86 21.17
CA THR A 118 -13.31 -11.07 20.13
C THR A 118 -13.72 -11.56 18.76
N TRP A 119 -14.01 -12.86 18.67
CA TRP A 119 -14.54 -13.51 17.48
C TRP A 119 -15.89 -12.94 17.03
N ASP A 120 -16.87 -12.82 17.92
CA ASP A 120 -18.20 -12.31 17.55
C ASP A 120 -18.14 -10.82 17.17
N ALA A 121 -17.35 -10.02 17.89
CA ALA A 121 -17.18 -8.60 17.60
C ALA A 121 -16.40 -8.33 16.30
N ILE A 122 -15.39 -9.16 15.99
CA ILE A 122 -14.63 -9.09 14.74
C ILE A 122 -15.50 -9.55 13.58
N ASN A 123 -16.33 -10.58 13.76
CA ASN A 123 -17.12 -11.18 12.68
C ASN A 123 -18.45 -10.46 12.41
N ALA A 124 -19.04 -9.78 13.39
CA ALA A 124 -20.34 -9.12 13.26
C ALA A 124 -20.44 -8.14 12.08
N PRO A 125 -19.43 -7.32 11.74
CA PRO A 125 -19.50 -6.45 10.56
C PRO A 125 -19.51 -7.24 9.24
N TRP A 126 -18.78 -8.35 9.16
CA TRP A 126 -18.67 -9.16 7.94
C TRP A 126 -19.93 -10.00 7.72
N THR A 127 -20.44 -10.63 8.78
CA THR A 127 -21.70 -11.38 8.72
C THR A 127 -22.89 -10.48 8.41
N ALA A 128 -22.90 -9.23 8.89
CA ALA A 128 -23.94 -8.24 8.58
C ALA A 128 -24.01 -7.86 7.09
N VAL A 129 -22.92 -8.02 6.34
CA VAL A 129 -22.85 -7.75 4.88
C VAL A 129 -22.93 -9.06 4.07
N GLY A 130 -23.22 -10.19 4.72
CA GLY A 130 -23.34 -11.50 4.06
C GLY A 130 -22.00 -12.10 3.62
N VAL A 131 -20.90 -11.60 4.18
CA VAL A 131 -19.54 -12.06 3.89
C VAL A 131 -19.11 -13.06 4.95
N ASP A 132 -18.52 -14.19 4.52
CA ASP A 132 -17.84 -15.12 5.44
C ASP A 132 -16.42 -14.60 5.71
N PRO A 133 -16.14 -14.06 6.92
CA PRO A 133 -14.83 -13.50 7.24
C PRO A 133 -13.70 -14.53 7.19
N VAL A 134 -13.98 -15.82 7.41
CA VAL A 134 -12.96 -16.87 7.36
C VAL A 134 -12.56 -17.12 5.91
N TRP A 135 -13.53 -17.16 4.98
CA TRP A 135 -13.24 -17.36 3.55
C TRP A 135 -12.41 -16.21 2.98
N GLU A 136 -12.83 -14.96 3.21
CA GLU A 136 -12.10 -13.80 2.69
C GLU A 136 -10.70 -13.65 3.29
N MET A 137 -10.56 -13.87 4.59
CA MET A 137 -9.25 -13.81 5.25
C MET A 137 -8.33 -14.93 4.74
N SER A 138 -8.87 -16.14 4.55
CA SER A 138 -8.12 -17.28 3.98
C SER A 138 -7.68 -17.00 2.55
N LEU A 139 -8.57 -16.42 1.72
CA LEU A 139 -8.25 -16.01 0.35
C LEU A 139 -7.18 -14.93 0.33
N ALA A 140 -7.31 -13.89 1.15
CA ALA A 140 -6.33 -12.80 1.23
C ALA A 140 -4.94 -13.32 1.64
N VAL A 141 -4.88 -14.17 2.67
CA VAL A 141 -3.63 -14.82 3.10
C VAL A 141 -3.07 -15.70 1.98
N GLY A 142 -3.91 -16.47 1.28
CA GLY A 142 -3.50 -17.29 0.15
C GLY A 142 -2.91 -16.47 -1.01
N LEU A 143 -3.54 -15.34 -1.36
CA LEU A 143 -3.06 -14.43 -2.40
C LEU A 143 -1.75 -13.73 -2.01
N ILE A 144 -1.58 -13.37 -0.73
CA ILE A 144 -0.32 -12.80 -0.22
C ILE A 144 0.80 -13.85 -0.30
N ILE A 145 0.55 -15.09 0.13
CA ILE A 145 1.53 -16.18 0.04
C ILE A 145 1.90 -16.44 -1.43
N LEU A 146 0.92 -16.46 -2.33
CA LEU A 146 1.17 -16.59 -3.77
C LEU A 146 2.04 -15.45 -4.30
N LEU A 147 1.75 -14.20 -3.92
CA LEU A 147 2.54 -13.04 -4.30
C LEU A 147 3.99 -13.15 -3.80
N GLU A 148 4.20 -13.50 -2.53
CA GLU A 148 5.54 -13.68 -1.94
C GLU A 148 6.29 -14.84 -2.59
N ALA A 149 5.61 -15.93 -2.93
CA ALA A 149 6.21 -17.05 -3.67
C ALA A 149 6.67 -16.63 -5.07
N ILE A 150 5.85 -15.85 -5.79
CA ILE A 150 6.21 -15.28 -7.10
C ILE A 150 7.44 -14.38 -6.96
N GLN A 151 7.44 -13.46 -5.99
CA GLN A 151 8.58 -12.56 -5.75
C GLN A 151 9.85 -13.32 -5.37
N TRP A 152 9.73 -14.40 -4.60
CA TRP A 152 10.85 -15.25 -4.23
C TRP A 152 11.45 -15.98 -5.45
N LEU A 153 10.59 -16.51 -6.34
CA LEU A 153 11.02 -17.13 -7.60
C LEU A 153 11.73 -16.10 -8.51
N GLU A 154 11.21 -14.88 -8.60
CA GLU A 154 11.84 -13.80 -9.37
C GLU A 154 13.23 -13.43 -8.85
N ARG A 155 13.43 -13.45 -7.53
CA ARG A 155 14.75 -13.21 -6.92
C ARG A 155 15.77 -14.31 -7.25
N TRP A 156 15.33 -15.53 -7.50
CA TRP A 156 16.21 -16.67 -7.87
C TRP A 156 16.55 -16.69 -9.37
N GLY A 157 16.32 -15.58 -10.08
CA GLY A 157 16.72 -15.41 -11.48
C GLY A 157 15.67 -15.87 -12.50
N GLN A 158 14.51 -16.33 -12.04
CA GLN A 158 13.37 -16.64 -12.92
C GLN A 158 12.65 -15.34 -13.25
N ASN A 159 12.95 -14.72 -14.40
CA ASN A 159 12.15 -13.59 -14.85
C ASN A 159 10.79 -14.10 -15.37
N MET A 160 9.80 -14.18 -14.48
CA MET A 160 8.48 -14.74 -14.79
C MET A 160 7.81 -14.00 -15.95
N GLU A 161 8.00 -12.70 -16.10
CA GLU A 161 7.53 -11.94 -17.27
C GLU A 161 8.14 -12.47 -18.57
N ARG A 162 9.47 -12.63 -18.61
CA ARG A 162 10.18 -13.12 -19.80
C ARG A 162 9.83 -14.57 -20.12
N THR A 163 9.70 -15.42 -19.10
CA THR A 163 9.26 -16.81 -19.24
C THR A 163 7.80 -16.88 -19.70
N PHE A 164 6.94 -15.98 -19.21
CA PHE A 164 5.52 -15.99 -19.58
C PHE A 164 5.31 -15.69 -21.07
N VAL A 165 6.15 -14.84 -21.66
CA VAL A 165 6.10 -14.48 -23.08
C VAL A 165 6.51 -15.66 -24.00
N THR A 166 7.25 -16.65 -23.50
CA THR A 166 7.64 -17.82 -24.32
C THR A 166 6.54 -18.87 -24.46
N TYR A 167 5.49 -18.83 -23.62
CA TYR A 167 4.34 -19.71 -23.78
C TYR A 167 3.48 -19.38 -25.01
N SER A 168 2.74 -20.37 -25.50
CA SER A 168 1.88 -20.21 -26.66
C SER A 168 0.82 -19.12 -26.46
N ARG A 169 0.39 -18.51 -27.57
CA ARG A 169 -0.63 -17.45 -27.56
C ARG A 169 -1.88 -17.89 -26.77
N THR A 170 -2.34 -19.13 -26.96
CA THR A 170 -3.51 -19.68 -26.26
C THR A 170 -3.34 -19.68 -24.74
N VAL A 171 -2.20 -20.14 -24.23
CA VAL A 171 -1.92 -20.18 -22.79
C VAL A 171 -1.93 -18.77 -22.19
N ARG A 172 -1.33 -17.80 -22.88
CA ARG A 172 -1.29 -16.41 -22.43
C ARG A 172 -2.69 -15.79 -22.36
N TRP A 173 -3.50 -15.96 -23.41
CA TRP A 173 -4.87 -15.44 -23.43
C TRP A 173 -5.77 -16.12 -22.40
N ALA A 174 -5.60 -17.43 -22.18
CA ALA A 174 -6.33 -18.14 -21.13
C ALA A 174 -5.99 -17.58 -19.74
N ALA A 175 -4.72 -17.32 -19.45
CA ALA A 175 -4.29 -16.71 -18.20
C ALA A 175 -4.80 -15.26 -18.03
N TYR A 176 -4.77 -14.44 -19.09
CA TYR A 176 -5.36 -13.09 -19.03
C TYR A 176 -6.87 -13.12 -18.79
N LEU A 177 -7.57 -14.02 -19.48
CA LEU A 177 -9.02 -14.19 -19.30
C LEU A 177 -9.34 -14.68 -17.89
N PHE A 178 -8.56 -15.64 -17.38
CA PHE A 178 -8.69 -16.11 -16.00
C PHE A 178 -8.48 -14.97 -15.00
N LEU A 179 -7.42 -14.17 -15.15
CA LEU A 179 -7.17 -13.03 -14.27
C LEU A 179 -8.29 -11.99 -14.34
N ALA A 180 -8.80 -11.69 -15.54
CA ALA A 180 -9.92 -10.76 -15.70
C ALA A 180 -11.21 -11.28 -15.02
N ILE A 181 -11.54 -12.56 -15.20
CA ILE A 181 -12.69 -13.17 -14.53
C ILE A 181 -12.47 -13.20 -13.03
N ALA A 182 -11.27 -13.55 -12.56
CA ALA A 182 -10.93 -13.57 -11.15
C ALA A 182 -11.07 -12.18 -10.52
N THR A 183 -10.56 -11.11 -11.14
CA THR A 183 -10.70 -9.75 -10.61
C THR A 183 -12.15 -9.28 -10.61
N MET A 184 -12.96 -9.66 -11.60
CA MET A 184 -14.39 -9.33 -11.63
C MET A 184 -15.19 -10.06 -10.54
N ASN A 185 -14.83 -11.31 -10.22
CA ASN A 185 -15.52 -12.10 -9.19
C ASN A 185 -15.00 -11.82 -7.77
N LEU A 186 -13.74 -11.42 -7.63
CA LEU A 186 -13.12 -11.07 -6.35
C LEU A 186 -13.27 -9.58 -6.01
N GLY A 187 -13.65 -8.75 -6.98
CA GLY A 187 -13.98 -7.35 -6.75
C GLY A 187 -15.37 -7.24 -6.11
N THR A 188 -15.46 -6.60 -4.95
CA THR A 188 -16.75 -6.26 -4.36
C THR A 188 -17.37 -5.11 -5.16
N SER A 189 -18.53 -5.35 -5.77
CA SER A 189 -19.32 -4.33 -6.45
C SER A 189 -20.11 -3.54 -5.41
N MET A 190 -19.43 -2.65 -4.68
CA MET A 190 -20.15 -1.58 -3.99
C MET A 190 -20.41 -0.48 -5.02
N ASP A 191 -21.68 -0.15 -5.23
CA ASP A 191 -22.13 1.05 -5.96
C ASP A 191 -21.63 2.30 -5.24
N THR A 192 -20.34 2.55 -5.35
CA THR A 192 -19.67 3.74 -4.85
C THR A 192 -19.68 4.74 -6.00
N PRO A 193 -20.47 5.82 -5.92
CA PRO A 193 -20.42 6.86 -6.94
C PRO A 193 -18.97 7.38 -7.02
N PHE A 194 -18.54 7.68 -8.25
CA PHE A 194 -17.21 8.21 -8.52
C PHE A 194 -16.86 9.34 -7.52
N ILE A 195 -15.61 9.40 -7.06
CA ILE A 195 -15.11 10.34 -6.03
C ILE A 195 -15.57 11.80 -6.25
N TYR A 196 -15.80 12.22 -7.50
CA TYR A 196 -16.31 13.54 -7.86
C TYR A 196 -17.82 13.74 -7.68
N PHE A 197 -18.54 12.81 -7.07
CA PHE A 197 -19.98 12.93 -6.80
C PHE A 197 -20.32 12.63 -5.33
N GLN A 198 -19.32 12.55 -4.45
CA GLN A 198 -19.48 12.25 -3.02
C GLN A 198 -19.45 13.50 -2.13
N PHE A 199 -19.98 14.62 -2.61
CA PHE A 199 -20.14 15.85 -1.82
C PHE A 199 -21.60 16.19 -1.58
#